data_AF-A0AA42ZWC5-F1
#
_entry.id   AF-A0AA42ZWC5-F1
#
_cell.length_a   1.000
_cell.length_b   1.000
_cell.length_c   1.000
_cell.angle_alpha   90.00
_cell.angle_beta   90.00
_cell.angle_gamma   90.00
#
_symmetry.space_group_name_H-M   'P 1'
#
loop_
_entity.id
_entity.type
_entity.pdbx_description
1 polymer ?
#
loop_
_entity_poly.entity_id
_entity_poly.type
_entity_poly.pdbx_seq_one_letter_code
_entity_poly.pdbx_strand_id
1 'polypeptide(L)'
;MLKIHVSIGVVILLTGALQCYGQERNEAETAVDEKSSGSPPVTVRLPKDITLESSAGEVVLPHDVHVRDKKLKCARCHHQIHAEDLDTPHAEYLESSLVNCQVCHNTNPENSNKYYKCSLCHPSEPADISDETLSSKVVIHKSCWECHDAGTGVEASRGCSNCHTKNE
;
A
#
# COMPACT_ATOMS: atom_id res chain seq x y z
N MET A 1 21.62 -52.60 61.57
CA MET A 1 20.41 -51.83 61.25
C MET A 1 20.30 -51.72 59.73
N LEU A 2 19.25 -52.30 59.19
CA LEU A 2 18.93 -52.47 57.77
C LEU A 2 18.22 -51.21 57.25
N LYS A 3 18.65 -50.63 56.12
CA LYS A 3 17.81 -49.74 55.30
C LYS A 3 17.98 -50.07 53.82
N ILE A 4 16.88 -50.59 53.29
CA ILE A 4 16.56 -50.95 51.92
C ILE A 4 16.25 -49.66 51.15
N HIS A 5 16.74 -49.50 49.92
CA HIS A 5 16.12 -48.57 48.97
C HIS A 5 15.92 -49.26 47.61
N VAL A 6 14.70 -49.08 47.12
CA VAL A 6 13.97 -49.84 46.11
C VAL A 6 14.21 -49.30 44.70
N SER A 7 14.24 -50.22 43.73
CA SER A 7 14.32 -50.00 42.28
C SER A 7 13.09 -49.31 41.68
N ILE A 8 13.32 -48.39 40.73
CA ILE A 8 12.40 -47.97 39.65
C ILE A 8 13.33 -47.65 38.48
N GLY A 9 13.22 -48.16 37.25
CA GLY A 9 12.09 -48.73 36.52
C GLY A 9 12.24 -48.21 35.09
N VAL A 10 12.84 -49.04 34.22
CA VAL A 10 13.01 -48.80 32.78
C VAL A 10 11.64 -48.86 32.09
N VAL A 11 11.33 -47.88 31.24
CA VAL A 11 10.30 -48.01 30.20
C VAL A 11 10.86 -47.47 28.89
N ILE A 12 11.16 -48.40 27.99
CA ILE A 12 11.42 -48.21 26.56
C ILE A 12 10.17 -48.69 25.83
N LEU A 13 9.56 -47.85 24.98
CA LEU A 13 8.57 -48.20 23.94
C LEU A 13 8.80 -47.21 22.78
N LEU A 14 9.50 -47.55 21.68
CA LEU A 14 9.12 -48.31 20.48
C LEU A 14 7.97 -47.72 19.63
N THR A 15 8.23 -47.69 18.31
CA THR A 15 7.35 -47.50 17.12
C THR A 15 7.22 -46.07 16.59
N GLY A 16 7.33 -45.78 15.28
CA GLY A 16 7.49 -46.64 14.10
C GLY A 16 7.85 -45.82 12.85
N ALA A 17 8.55 -46.46 11.92
CA ALA A 17 8.79 -45.97 10.57
C ALA A 17 7.56 -46.18 9.68
N LEU A 18 7.26 -45.22 8.80
CA LEU A 18 6.38 -45.43 7.65
C LEU A 18 6.93 -44.66 6.44
N GLN A 19 7.85 -45.30 5.73
CA GLN A 19 8.12 -45.02 4.32
C GLN A 19 6.96 -45.59 3.51
N CYS A 20 6.23 -44.75 2.77
CA CYS A 20 5.40 -45.18 1.65
C CYS A 20 6.10 -44.89 0.33
N TYR A 21 6.09 -45.93 -0.48
CA TYR A 21 6.75 -46.16 -1.76
C TYR A 21 6.21 -45.25 -2.89
N GLY A 22 7.06 -44.99 -3.89
CA GLY A 22 6.82 -44.02 -4.96
C GLY A 22 5.84 -44.42 -6.06
N GLN A 23 5.63 -43.49 -6.99
CA GLN A 23 5.35 -43.79 -8.39
C GLN A 23 5.77 -42.61 -9.28
N GLU A 24 6.77 -42.86 -10.12
CA GLU A 24 7.21 -42.01 -11.21
C GLU A 24 6.10 -41.93 -12.28
N ARG A 25 5.83 -40.73 -12.82
CA ARG A 25 5.18 -40.56 -14.11
C ARG A 25 5.91 -39.48 -14.89
N ASN A 26 6.64 -39.92 -15.92
CA ASN A 26 7.13 -39.06 -16.97
C ASN A 26 6.08 -38.96 -18.09
N GLU A 27 6.22 -37.88 -18.85
CA GLU A 27 5.79 -37.65 -20.24
C GLU A 27 4.45 -36.93 -20.50
N ALA A 28 4.64 -35.72 -21.06
CA ALA A 28 4.07 -35.21 -22.29
C ALA A 28 2.92 -34.19 -22.22
N GLU A 29 3.21 -33.04 -22.85
CA GLU A 29 2.31 -32.12 -23.56
C GLU A 29 1.38 -31.25 -22.68
N THR A 30 1.54 -29.93 -22.62
CA THR A 30 1.54 -29.02 -23.75
C THR A 30 2.14 -27.67 -23.33
N ALA A 31 3.09 -27.17 -24.12
CA ALA A 31 3.45 -25.77 -24.10
C ALA A 31 2.25 -24.99 -24.64
N VAL A 32 1.61 -24.19 -23.78
CA VAL A 32 0.62 -23.22 -24.23
C VAL A 32 1.41 -22.03 -24.73
N ASP A 33 1.39 -21.83 -26.04
CA ASP A 33 1.91 -20.64 -26.70
C ASP A 33 1.32 -19.39 -26.04
N GLU A 34 2.14 -18.68 -25.28
CA GLU A 34 1.87 -17.33 -24.82
C GLU A 34 1.91 -16.41 -26.04
N LYS A 35 0.80 -16.39 -26.78
CA LYS A 35 0.54 -15.35 -27.77
C LYS A 35 0.24 -14.07 -27.00
N SER A 36 1.31 -13.43 -26.54
CA SER A 36 1.35 -12.07 -26.04
C SER A 36 0.81 -11.15 -27.13
N SER A 37 -0.50 -10.94 -27.09
CA SER A 37 -1.17 -9.86 -27.82
C SER A 37 -0.83 -8.57 -27.09
N GLY A 38 0.40 -8.10 -27.30
CA GLY A 38 0.87 -6.83 -26.77
C GLY A 38 0.04 -5.69 -27.33
N SER A 39 -0.91 -5.20 -26.55
CA SER A 39 -1.40 -3.82 -26.69
C SER A 39 -0.18 -2.88 -26.65
N PRO A 40 -0.16 -1.81 -27.47
CA PRO A 40 0.95 -0.87 -27.44
C PRO A 40 1.06 -0.26 -26.02
N PRO A 41 2.28 0.02 -25.53
CA PRO A 41 2.45 0.62 -24.22
C PRO A 41 1.72 1.96 -24.20
N VAL A 42 0.70 2.06 -23.34
CA VAL A 42 0.04 3.32 -23.03
C VAL A 42 1.14 4.23 -22.46
N THR A 43 1.65 5.16 -23.27
CA THR A 43 2.63 6.12 -22.78
C THR A 43 1.88 7.09 -21.87
N VAL A 44 1.88 6.80 -20.57
CA VAL A 44 1.36 7.71 -19.55
C VAL A 44 2.17 9.00 -19.64
N ARG A 45 1.56 10.06 -20.19
CA ARG A 45 2.17 11.40 -20.20
C ARG A 45 2.07 11.97 -18.79
N LEU A 46 3.15 11.83 -18.02
CA LEU A 46 3.21 12.35 -16.66
C LEU A 46 3.20 13.90 -16.68
N PRO A 47 2.42 14.54 -15.79
CA PRO A 47 2.46 15.99 -15.64
C PRO A 47 3.85 16.42 -15.17
N LYS A 48 4.30 17.59 -15.65
CA LYS A 48 5.55 18.21 -15.18
C LYS A 48 5.39 18.82 -13.80
N ASP A 49 4.35 19.64 -13.65
CA ASP A 49 3.98 20.29 -12.40
C ASP A 49 2.55 19.93 -12.03
N ILE A 50 2.26 19.92 -10.73
CA ILE A 50 0.92 19.71 -10.17
C ILE A 50 0.65 20.85 -9.20
N THR A 51 -0.46 21.56 -9.38
CA THR A 51 -0.93 22.56 -8.42
C THR A 51 -1.87 21.90 -7.41
N LEU A 52 -1.58 22.09 -6.12
CA LEU A 52 -2.43 21.71 -5.01
C LEU A 52 -3.06 22.98 -4.43
N GLU A 53 -4.37 23.11 -4.56
CA GLU A 53 -5.13 24.23 -4.04
C GLU A 53 -5.37 24.08 -2.53
N SER A 54 -5.25 25.18 -1.78
CA SER A 54 -5.58 25.21 -0.37
C SER A 54 -5.97 26.61 0.10
N SER A 55 -6.64 26.71 1.23
CA SER A 55 -6.98 28.00 1.86
C SER A 55 -5.76 28.79 2.35
N ALA A 56 -4.58 28.15 2.46
CA ALA A 56 -3.32 28.80 2.84
C ALA A 56 -2.53 29.33 1.63
N GLY A 57 -3.09 29.22 0.42
CA GLY A 57 -2.41 29.50 -0.84
C GLY A 57 -2.10 28.23 -1.63
N GLU A 58 -1.86 28.38 -2.92
CA GLU A 58 -1.50 27.28 -3.81
C GLU A 58 -0.11 26.70 -3.47
N VAL A 59 0.06 25.41 -3.73
CA VAL A 59 1.36 24.73 -3.69
C VAL A 59 1.65 24.18 -5.07
N VAL A 60 2.74 24.64 -5.69
CA VAL A 60 3.21 24.05 -6.95
C VAL A 60 4.19 22.94 -6.63
N LEU A 61 3.79 21.71 -6.92
CA LEU A 61 4.63 20.53 -6.84
C LEU A 61 5.32 20.30 -8.20
N PRO A 62 6.64 20.48 -8.32
CA PRO A 62 7.38 20.10 -9.52
C PRO A 62 7.50 18.58 -9.58
N HIS A 63 6.47 17.93 -10.12
CA HIS A 63 6.29 16.49 -10.13
C HIS A 63 7.41 15.79 -10.93
N ASP A 64 7.88 16.38 -12.03
CA ASP A 64 8.99 15.83 -12.81
C ASP A 64 10.32 15.81 -12.04
N VAL A 65 10.64 16.84 -11.26
CA VAL A 65 11.83 16.89 -10.41
C VAL A 65 11.78 15.75 -9.39
N HIS A 66 10.64 15.53 -8.75
CA HIS A 66 10.48 14.48 -7.75
C HIS A 66 10.62 13.08 -8.38
N VAL A 67 9.99 12.84 -9.53
CA VAL A 67 9.98 11.50 -10.15
C VAL A 67 11.25 11.22 -10.95
N ARG A 68 11.79 12.19 -11.70
CA ARG A 68 12.93 11.99 -12.62
C ARG A 68 14.26 12.29 -11.96
N ASP A 69 14.39 13.45 -11.34
CA ASP A 69 15.67 13.91 -10.81
C ASP A 69 15.95 13.28 -9.44
N LYS A 70 14.94 13.26 -8.57
CA LYS A 70 15.00 12.61 -7.25
C LYS A 70 14.66 11.12 -7.28
N LYS A 71 14.22 10.60 -8.43
CA LYS A 71 13.93 9.17 -8.67
C LYS A 71 12.93 8.58 -7.68
N LEU A 72 11.96 9.37 -7.21
CA LEU A 72 10.91 8.86 -6.34
C LEU A 72 9.98 7.92 -7.10
N LYS A 73 9.70 6.77 -6.49
CA LYS A 73 8.74 5.79 -7.04
C LYS A 73 7.33 6.39 -7.00
N CYS A 74 6.51 6.11 -8.02
CA CYS A 74 5.12 6.59 -8.08
C CYS A 74 4.31 6.23 -6.82
N ALA A 75 4.55 5.03 -6.27
CA ALA A 75 3.88 4.54 -5.06
C ALA A 75 4.19 5.36 -3.79
N ARG A 76 5.19 6.25 -3.82
CA ARG A 76 5.50 7.11 -2.68
C ARG A 76 4.40 8.15 -2.42
N CYS A 77 3.82 8.70 -3.47
CA CYS A 77 2.73 9.66 -3.39
C CYS A 77 1.39 9.01 -3.75
N HIS A 78 1.40 8.07 -4.70
CA HIS A 78 0.25 7.29 -5.12
C HIS A 78 0.28 5.89 -4.50
N HIS A 79 0.27 5.81 -3.18
CA HIS A 79 0.39 4.54 -2.46
C HIS A 79 -0.72 3.53 -2.83
N GLN A 80 -1.82 4.00 -3.39
CA GLN A 80 -2.91 3.14 -3.85
C GLN A 80 -2.60 2.29 -5.09
N ILE A 81 -1.51 2.55 -5.82
CA ILE A 81 -1.13 1.75 -7.00
C ILE A 81 -0.59 0.35 -6.65
N HIS A 82 -0.49 0.03 -5.36
CA HIS A 82 -0.22 -1.31 -4.84
C HIS A 82 -1.22 -1.62 -3.72
N ALA A 83 -2.53 -1.48 -4.01
CA ALA A 83 -3.54 -2.01 -3.11
C ALA A 83 -3.31 -3.52 -2.94
N GLU A 84 -3.24 -3.98 -1.70
CA GLU A 84 -3.04 -5.39 -1.38
C GLU A 84 -4.25 -6.21 -1.84
N ASP A 85 -4.02 -7.43 -2.32
CA ASP A 85 -5.13 -8.33 -2.64
C ASP A 85 -5.98 -8.58 -1.39
N LEU A 86 -7.29 -8.38 -1.52
CA LEU A 86 -8.24 -8.63 -0.43
C LEU A 86 -8.82 -10.03 -0.58
N ASP A 87 -8.45 -10.92 0.33
CA ASP A 87 -9.12 -12.21 0.55
C ASP A 87 -10.13 -12.06 1.70
N THR A 88 -11.27 -11.44 1.42
CA THR A 88 -12.37 -11.30 2.39
C THR A 88 -13.47 -12.31 2.09
N PRO A 89 -13.91 -13.11 3.09
CA PRO A 89 -15.01 -14.06 2.91
C PRO A 89 -16.38 -13.39 2.75
N HIS A 90 -16.47 -12.07 2.94
CA HIS A 90 -17.70 -11.29 2.87
C HIS A 90 -17.50 -10.08 1.95
N ALA A 91 -18.28 -10.01 0.87
CA ALA A 91 -18.17 -8.97 -0.15
C ALA A 91 -18.67 -7.60 0.35
N GLU A 92 -19.59 -7.59 1.30
CA GLU A 92 -20.18 -6.40 1.93
C GLU A 92 -19.15 -5.53 2.67
N TYR A 93 -18.02 -6.10 3.11
CA TYR A 93 -16.95 -5.31 3.73
C TYR A 93 -16.29 -4.34 2.75
N LEU A 94 -16.42 -4.55 1.44
CA LEU A 94 -15.90 -3.64 0.43
C LEU A 94 -16.69 -2.31 0.39
N GLU A 95 -17.92 -2.30 0.91
CA GLU A 95 -18.84 -1.15 0.89
C GLU A 95 -18.94 -0.45 2.24
N SER A 96 -18.51 -1.09 3.34
CA SER A 96 -18.71 -0.61 4.70
C SER A 96 -17.65 0.38 5.20
N SER A 97 -16.65 0.69 4.38
CA SER A 97 -15.57 1.62 4.76
C SER A 97 -15.67 2.93 3.98
N LEU A 98 -15.21 4.02 4.59
CA LEU A 98 -15.22 5.35 3.98
C LEU A 98 -14.37 5.39 2.70
N VAL A 99 -13.25 4.67 2.69
CA VAL A 99 -12.46 4.44 1.49
C VAL A 99 -13.12 3.30 0.71
N ASN A 100 -13.97 3.63 -0.25
CA ASN A 100 -14.67 2.62 -1.06
C ASN A 100 -13.66 1.64 -1.70
N CYS A 101 -13.58 0.41 -1.16
CA CYS A 101 -12.60 -0.59 -1.54
C CYS A 101 -12.77 -1.00 -3.01
N GLN A 102 -13.99 -0.88 -3.54
CA GLN A 102 -14.30 -1.19 -4.94
C GLN A 102 -13.68 -0.21 -5.92
N VAL A 103 -13.14 0.93 -5.48
CA VAL A 103 -12.39 1.84 -6.37
C VAL A 103 -11.16 1.13 -6.94
N CYS A 104 -10.53 0.27 -6.16
CA CYS A 104 -9.39 -0.57 -6.59
C CYS A 104 -9.79 -2.04 -6.81
N HIS A 105 -10.60 -2.62 -5.90
CA HIS A 105 -11.02 -4.03 -5.94
C HIS A 105 -12.31 -4.21 -6.74
N ASN A 106 -12.17 -4.11 -8.05
CA ASN A 106 -13.23 -4.37 -9.02
C ASN A 106 -12.69 -5.13 -10.22
N THR A 107 -13.57 -5.56 -11.11
CA THR A 107 -13.20 -6.34 -12.30
C THR A 107 -12.76 -5.49 -13.49
N ASN A 108 -12.73 -4.16 -13.36
CA ASN A 108 -12.35 -3.27 -14.45
C ASN A 108 -10.82 -3.07 -14.48
N PRO A 109 -10.13 -3.62 -15.50
CA PRO A 109 -8.67 -3.53 -15.59
C PRO A 109 -8.16 -2.10 -15.73
N GLU A 110 -8.98 -1.15 -16.20
CA GLU A 110 -8.59 0.26 -16.34
C GLU A 110 -8.33 0.95 -15.00
N ASN A 111 -8.91 0.46 -13.90
CA ASN A 111 -8.74 1.07 -12.58
C ASN A 111 -7.33 0.84 -12.02
N SER A 112 -6.62 -0.20 -12.46
CA SER A 112 -5.21 -0.46 -12.09
C SER A 112 -4.23 0.61 -12.57
N ASN A 113 -4.63 1.39 -13.59
CA ASN A 113 -3.79 2.45 -14.19
C ASN A 113 -4.22 3.86 -13.78
N LYS A 114 -5.10 4.00 -12.78
CA LYS A 114 -5.60 5.30 -12.31
C LYS A 114 -4.80 5.82 -11.12
N TYR A 115 -4.50 7.10 -11.19
CA TYR A 115 -3.91 7.86 -10.09
C TYR A 115 -4.97 8.73 -9.45
N TYR A 116 -4.98 8.75 -8.12
CA TYR A 116 -5.98 9.47 -7.34
C TYR A 116 -5.34 10.63 -6.58
N LYS A 117 -6.14 11.70 -6.41
CA LYS A 117 -5.80 12.79 -5.48
C LYS A 117 -5.99 12.29 -4.06
N CYS A 118 -5.21 12.81 -3.12
CA CYS A 118 -5.32 12.47 -1.70
C CYS A 118 -6.76 12.64 -1.20
N SER A 119 -7.42 13.72 -1.61
CA SER A 119 -8.78 14.09 -1.17
C SER A 119 -9.89 13.12 -1.59
N LEU A 120 -9.63 12.19 -2.52
CA LEU A 120 -10.64 11.21 -2.89
C LEU A 120 -10.85 10.15 -1.80
N CYS A 121 -9.78 9.81 -1.07
CA CYS A 121 -9.83 8.83 0.02
C CYS A 121 -9.65 9.51 1.39
N HIS A 122 -8.96 10.64 1.44
CA HIS A 122 -8.73 11.44 2.65
C HIS A 122 -9.56 12.71 2.58
N PRO A 123 -10.85 12.72 2.99
CA PRO A 123 -11.69 13.89 2.85
C PRO A 123 -11.08 15.09 3.58
N SER A 124 -11.23 16.30 3.01
CA SER A 124 -10.70 17.51 3.65
C SER A 124 -11.35 17.78 5.01
N GLU A 125 -12.62 17.39 5.15
CA GLU A 125 -13.41 17.48 6.37
C GLU A 125 -14.04 16.09 6.62
N PRO A 126 -13.55 15.34 7.63
CA PRO A 126 -14.16 14.08 8.02
C PRO A 126 -15.61 14.29 8.44
N ALA A 127 -16.51 13.42 7.97
CA ALA A 127 -17.93 13.53 8.26
C ALA A 127 -18.30 13.05 9.67
N ASP A 128 -17.46 12.18 10.26
CA ASP A 128 -17.66 11.56 11.56
C ASP A 128 -16.37 11.67 12.39
N ILE A 129 -16.50 11.85 13.71
CA ILE A 129 -15.38 11.90 14.65
C ILE A 129 -14.75 10.52 14.90
N SER A 130 -15.48 9.45 14.62
CA SER A 130 -14.99 8.06 14.66
C SER A 130 -14.20 7.68 13.41
N ASP A 131 -14.15 8.57 12.41
CA ASP A 131 -13.33 8.39 11.24
C ASP A 131 -11.84 8.51 11.60
N GLU A 132 -11.15 7.38 11.54
CA GLU A 132 -9.70 7.33 11.74
C GLU A 132 -8.92 7.79 10.49
N THR A 133 -9.63 8.04 9.38
CA THR A 133 -9.02 8.54 8.14
C THR A 133 -8.57 9.98 8.35
N LEU A 134 -7.25 10.19 8.29
CA LEU A 134 -6.68 11.52 8.34
C LEU A 134 -7.16 12.36 7.15
N SER A 135 -7.38 13.66 7.37
CA SER A 135 -7.82 14.54 6.30
C SER A 135 -6.75 14.76 5.22
N SER A 136 -7.17 15.15 4.01
CA SER A 136 -6.27 15.46 2.88
C SER A 136 -5.14 16.41 3.29
N LYS A 137 -5.47 17.47 4.04
CA LYS A 137 -4.50 18.43 4.58
C LYS A 137 -3.41 17.76 5.41
N VAL A 138 -3.81 16.86 6.31
CA VAL A 138 -2.86 16.20 7.23
C VAL A 138 -1.97 15.23 6.46
N VAL A 139 -2.53 14.42 5.55
CA VAL A 139 -1.73 13.43 4.81
C VAL A 139 -0.80 14.06 3.77
N ILE A 140 -1.21 15.17 3.14
CA ILE A 140 -0.34 15.92 2.22
C ILE A 140 0.88 16.45 2.98
N HIS A 141 0.67 17.15 4.10
CA HIS A 141 1.78 17.65 4.91
C HIS A 141 2.69 16.52 5.39
N LYS A 142 2.12 15.42 5.91
CA LYS A 142 2.90 14.26 6.32
C LYS A 142 3.78 13.75 5.17
N SER A 143 3.21 13.55 3.97
CA SER A 143 3.95 13.04 2.81
C SER A 143 5.12 13.95 2.40
N CYS A 144 4.92 15.26 2.39
CA CYS A 144 5.99 16.21 2.09
C CYS A 144 7.07 16.22 3.18
N TRP A 145 6.65 16.17 4.46
CA TRP A 145 7.55 16.28 5.61
C TRP A 145 8.37 15.04 5.90
N GLU A 146 8.03 13.89 5.31
CA GLU A 146 8.89 12.71 5.38
C GLU A 146 10.27 12.92 4.73
N CYS A 147 10.43 13.93 3.87
CA CYS A 147 11.72 14.26 3.24
C CYS A 147 12.12 15.73 3.42
N HIS A 148 11.15 16.65 3.49
CA HIS A 148 11.42 18.06 3.72
C HIS A 148 11.24 18.41 5.20
N ASP A 149 12.27 18.90 5.86
CA ASP A 149 12.14 19.36 7.23
C ASP A 149 11.21 20.58 7.30
N ALA A 150 10.23 20.51 8.19
CA ALA A 150 9.31 21.60 8.49
C ALA A 150 9.45 22.09 9.93
N GLY A 151 10.29 21.48 10.76
CA GLY A 151 10.36 21.78 12.17
C GLY A 151 9.08 21.41 12.92
N THR A 152 8.91 21.95 14.13
CA THR A 152 7.72 21.75 14.97
C THR A 152 7.27 23.07 15.57
N GLY A 153 6.04 23.15 16.09
CA GLY A 153 5.54 24.33 16.80
C GLY A 153 5.57 25.63 16.00
N VAL A 154 6.18 26.68 16.57
CA VAL A 154 6.22 28.02 15.96
C VAL A 154 7.19 28.07 14.78
N GLU A 155 8.24 27.26 14.79
CA GLU A 155 9.19 27.12 13.68
C GLU A 155 8.47 26.59 12.43
N ALA A 156 7.63 25.57 12.57
CA ALA A 156 6.82 25.04 11.46
C ALA A 156 5.87 26.08 10.88
N SER A 157 5.29 26.92 11.73
CA SER A 157 4.39 27.99 11.30
C SER A 157 5.11 29.08 10.50
N ARG A 158 6.41 29.31 10.74
CA ARG A 158 7.22 30.26 9.94
C ARG A 158 7.56 29.68 8.57
N GLY A 159 7.60 28.35 8.45
CA GLY A 159 7.95 27.64 7.22
C GLY A 159 6.83 27.51 6.20
N CYS A 160 5.59 27.92 6.49
CA CYS A 160 4.43 27.74 5.60
C CYS A 160 4.68 28.25 4.17
N SER A 161 5.32 29.42 4.05
CA SER A 161 5.62 30.06 2.76
C SER A 161 6.70 29.35 1.94
N ASN A 162 7.40 28.35 2.50
CA ASN A 162 8.37 27.57 1.75
C ASN A 162 7.68 26.64 0.73
N CYS A 163 6.41 26.28 0.98
CA CYS A 163 5.62 25.43 0.10
C CYS A 163 4.42 26.18 -0.49
N HIS A 164 3.77 27.03 0.31
CA HIS A 164 2.59 27.77 -0.13
C HIS A 164 2.98 29.12 -0.74
N THR A 165 2.54 29.36 -1.97
CA THR A 165 2.54 30.69 -2.56
C THR A 165 1.37 31.47 -1.99
N LYS A 166 1.61 32.69 -1.49
CA LYS A 166 0.50 33.57 -1.10
C LYS A 166 -0.30 33.90 -2.35
N ASN A 167 -1.59 33.58 -2.32
CA ASN A 167 -2.51 34.11 -3.32
C ASN A 167 -2.61 35.63 -3.05
N GLU A 168 -2.25 36.45 -4.04
CA GLU A 168 -2.27 37.92 -3.96
C GLU A 168 -3.69 38.47 -3.79
#